data_AF-A0A6G0HLP2-F1
#
_entry.id   AF-A0A6G0HLP2-F1
#
_cell.length_a   1.000
_cell.length_b   1.000
_cell.length_c   1.000
_cell.angle_alpha   90.00
_cell.angle_beta   90.00
_cell.angle_gamma   90.00
#
_symmetry.space_group_name_H-M   'P 1'
#
loop_
_entity.id
_entity.type
_entity.pdbx_description
1 polymer ?
#
loop_
_entity_poly.entity_id
_entity_poly.type
_entity_poly.pdbx_seq_one_letter_code
_entity_poly.pdbx_strand_id
1 'polypeptide(L)'
;MKTMSAVQKKHDNESVQTESDDDFQYEEVSLDDDWSLTEGEEDLEATVKAIQDRAEVARAAAPRPGPVTHQPVAVDDFLRSFLSEMDMTETLECFQTEWTEMAQKGLVDIERVGVVPDVYTENKRLENELKNAHRDRDEYRVAASAAGETLAKVQKARDFHRLQHKRVVQEKNRLIEEIRKLKVQCDNYEPAVKRMNENTKQF
;
A
#
# COMPACT_ATOMS: atom_id res chain seq x y z
N MET A 1 33.87 30.16 33.43
CA MET A 1 32.57 30.40 32.74
C MET A 1 32.61 29.72 31.40
N LYS A 2 31.49 29.09 31.03
CA LYS A 2 31.35 28.00 30.06
C LYS A 2 31.59 28.43 28.60
N THR A 3 32.08 27.43 27.87
CA THR A 3 32.32 27.32 26.43
C THR A 3 31.07 27.59 25.58
N MET A 4 31.21 28.33 24.50
CA MET A 4 30.34 28.23 23.32
C MET A 4 31.00 27.30 22.29
N SER A 5 30.25 26.32 21.77
CA SER A 5 30.04 26.13 20.32
C SER A 5 29.27 24.83 20.00
N ALA A 6 28.36 24.95 19.03
CA ALA A 6 27.82 23.93 18.14
C ALA A 6 27.08 22.71 18.72
N VAL A 7 25.74 22.83 18.82
CA VAL A 7 24.84 21.67 18.71
C VAL A 7 24.54 21.45 17.23
N GLN A 8 25.23 20.47 16.65
CA GLN A 8 24.93 19.92 15.34
C GLN A 8 23.62 19.13 15.45
N LYS A 9 22.53 19.66 14.87
CA LYS A 9 21.26 18.96 14.73
C LYS A 9 21.45 17.86 13.68
N LYS A 10 21.62 16.61 14.12
CA LYS A 10 21.57 15.43 13.25
C LYS A 10 20.19 15.41 12.58
N HIS A 11 20.19 15.60 11.27
CA HIS A 11 19.06 15.27 10.43
C HIS A 11 19.09 13.75 10.29
N ASP A 12 18.12 13.06 10.89
CA ASP A 12 17.84 11.67 10.60
C ASP A 12 17.29 11.62 9.17
N ASN A 13 18.22 11.54 8.21
CA ASN A 13 17.93 11.09 6.88
C ASN A 13 17.96 9.56 6.94
N GLU A 14 16.88 8.97 7.43
CA GLU A 14 16.61 7.55 7.31
C GLU A 14 16.33 7.28 5.82
N SER A 15 17.43 7.23 5.06
CA SER A 15 17.49 6.62 3.76
C SER A 15 17.02 5.20 3.95
N VAL A 16 15.75 4.94 3.65
CA VAL A 16 15.26 3.61 3.30
C VAL A 16 16.16 3.15 2.16
N GLN A 17 17.20 2.40 2.51
CA GLN A 17 17.99 1.65 1.56
C GLN A 17 17.02 0.61 1.02
N THR A 18 16.35 0.97 -0.07
CA THR A 18 15.88 -0.04 -1.00
C THR A 18 17.12 -0.75 -1.48
N GLU A 19 17.51 -1.81 -0.76
CA GLU A 19 18.35 -2.89 -1.29
C GLU A 19 17.53 -3.56 -2.39
N SER A 20 17.33 -2.83 -3.49
CA SER A 20 16.96 -3.34 -4.79
C SER A 20 18.23 -3.97 -5.35
N ASP A 21 18.71 -5.01 -4.67
CA ASP A 21 19.72 -5.93 -5.19
C ASP A 21 19.00 -6.88 -6.15
N ASP A 22 18.47 -6.29 -7.22
CA ASP A 22 17.86 -6.96 -8.38
C ASP A 22 18.96 -7.49 -9.32
N ASP A 23 20.08 -7.92 -8.73
CA ASP A 23 21.25 -8.45 -9.43
C ASP A 23 21.39 -9.97 -9.19
N PHE A 24 20.42 -10.59 -8.50
CA PHE A 24 20.30 -12.04 -8.45
C PHE A 24 19.77 -12.56 -9.79
N GLN A 25 20.65 -12.63 -10.77
CA GLN A 25 20.42 -13.43 -11.98
C GLN A 25 20.17 -14.88 -11.57
N TYR A 26 18.96 -15.36 -11.86
CA TYR A 26 18.68 -16.79 -11.87
C TYR A 26 19.61 -17.41 -12.92
N GLU A 27 20.53 -18.25 -12.46
CA GLU A 27 21.49 -18.90 -13.35
C GLU A 27 20.73 -19.93 -14.19
N GLU A 28 20.31 -19.51 -15.39
CA GLU A 28 19.70 -20.37 -16.40
C GLU A 28 20.81 -21.27 -16.97
N VAL A 29 21.10 -22.34 -16.23
CA VAL A 29 22.03 -23.38 -16.69
C VAL A 29 21.35 -24.09 -17.85
N SER A 30 21.90 -23.95 -19.05
CA SER A 30 21.42 -24.61 -20.26
C SER A 30 21.11 -26.08 -19.98
N LEU A 31 19.83 -26.41 -20.03
CA LEU A 31 19.36 -27.78 -20.04
C LEU A 31 19.64 -28.29 -21.44
N ASP A 32 20.81 -28.90 -21.63
CA ASP A 32 21.00 -29.79 -22.78
C ASP A 32 19.95 -30.92 -22.65
N ASP A 33 18.87 -30.73 -23.41
CA ASP A 33 17.79 -31.61 -23.81
C ASP A 33 17.00 -32.42 -22.75
N ASP A 34 15.68 -32.24 -22.83
CA ASP A 34 14.60 -33.21 -22.51
C ASP A 34 13.87 -33.18 -21.15
N TRP A 35 14.01 -32.11 -20.34
CA TRP A 35 13.17 -31.94 -19.13
C TRP A 35 12.59 -30.53 -19.02
N SER A 36 11.70 -30.18 -19.94
CA SER A 36 10.88 -28.96 -19.82
C SER A 36 9.73 -29.21 -18.83
N LEU A 37 9.92 -28.77 -17.59
CA LEU A 37 8.82 -28.55 -16.66
C LEU A 37 8.10 -27.27 -17.12
N THR A 38 6.89 -27.40 -17.63
CA THR A 38 6.00 -26.26 -17.90
C THR A 38 5.57 -25.65 -16.56
N GLU A 39 6.38 -24.75 -16.02
CA GLU A 39 5.95 -23.84 -14.96
C GLU A 39 4.92 -22.89 -15.54
N GLY A 40 3.71 -22.92 -14.99
CA GLY A 40 2.66 -21.96 -15.31
C GLY A 40 3.11 -20.57 -14.89
N GLU A 41 3.52 -19.78 -15.87
CA GLU A 41 3.81 -18.35 -15.75
C GLU A 41 2.55 -17.61 -15.28
N GLU A 42 2.42 -17.38 -13.98
CA GLU A 42 1.62 -16.25 -13.51
C GLU A 42 2.41 -14.98 -13.84
N ASP A 43 1.97 -14.30 -14.90
CA ASP A 43 2.57 -13.06 -15.41
C ASP A 43 2.49 -11.94 -14.34
N LEU A 44 3.61 -11.73 -13.64
CA LEU A 44 3.79 -10.70 -12.62
C LEU A 44 3.47 -9.31 -13.19
N GLU A 45 3.78 -9.08 -14.47
CA GLU A 45 3.54 -7.82 -15.17
C GLU A 45 2.03 -7.54 -15.29
N ALA A 46 1.24 -8.55 -15.68
CA ALA A 46 -0.22 -8.45 -15.71
C ALA A 46 -0.82 -8.10 -14.34
N THR A 47 -0.25 -8.63 -13.27
CA THR A 47 -0.71 -8.37 -11.89
C THR A 47 -0.37 -6.94 -11.45
N VAL A 48 0.84 -6.46 -11.74
CA VAL A 48 1.28 -5.09 -11.45
C VAL A 48 0.44 -4.06 -12.22
N LYS A 49 0.19 -4.32 -13.51
CA LYS A 49 -0.64 -3.47 -14.36
C LYS A 49 -2.08 -3.36 -13.84
N ALA A 50 -2.68 -4.47 -13.43
CA ALA A 50 -4.03 -4.48 -12.86
C ALA A 50 -4.14 -3.64 -11.56
N ILE A 51 -3.08 -3.60 -10.74
CA ILE A 51 -3.03 -2.76 -9.52
C ILE A 51 -2.94 -1.27 -9.88
N GLN A 52 -2.10 -0.91 -10.86
CA GLN A 52 -1.95 0.48 -11.32
C GLN A 52 -3.25 1.01 -11.95
N ASP A 53 -3.87 0.24 -12.83
CA ASP A 53 -5.14 0.61 -13.49
C ASP A 53 -6.24 0.86 -12.45
N ARG A 54 -6.31 0.02 -11.41
CA ARG A 54 -7.26 0.19 -10.30
C ARG A 54 -7.00 1.46 -9.48
N ALA A 55 -5.74 1.84 -9.30
CA ALA A 55 -5.35 3.06 -8.59
C ALA A 55 -5.68 4.33 -9.39
N GLU A 56 -5.53 4.32 -10.71
CA GLU A 56 -5.92 5.43 -11.57
C GLU A 56 -7.44 5.64 -11.62
N VAL A 57 -8.21 4.56 -11.72
CA VAL A 57 -9.68 4.63 -11.66
C VAL A 57 -10.16 5.22 -10.33
N ALA A 58 -9.55 4.83 -9.23
CA ALA A 58 -9.86 5.38 -7.91
C ALA A 58 -9.55 6.89 -7.80
N ARG A 59 -8.45 7.36 -8.42
CA ARG A 59 -8.10 8.79 -8.48
C ARG A 59 -9.05 9.59 -9.36
N ALA A 60 -9.49 9.03 -10.48
CA ALA A 60 -10.41 9.69 -11.41
C ALA A 60 -11.83 9.84 -10.82
N ALA A 61 -12.23 8.93 -9.93
CA ALA A 61 -13.53 8.96 -9.26
C ALA A 61 -13.60 9.92 -8.06
N ALA A 62 -12.47 10.50 -7.62
CA ALA A 62 -12.44 11.39 -6.47
C ALA A 62 -13.11 12.75 -6.80
N PRO A 63 -14.14 13.18 -6.06
CA PRO A 63 -14.79 14.47 -6.26
C PRO A 63 -13.77 15.60 -6.05
N ARG A 64 -13.58 16.45 -7.07
CA ARG A 64 -12.81 17.69 -6.93
C ARG A 64 -13.66 18.75 -6.22
N PRO A 65 -13.22 19.29 -5.07
CA PRO A 65 -13.95 20.38 -4.42
C PRO A 65 -13.86 21.62 -5.31
N GLY A 66 -15.01 22.15 -5.73
CA GLY A 66 -15.08 23.45 -6.40
C GLY A 66 -14.73 24.59 -5.44
N PRO A 67 -14.42 25.79 -5.96
CA PRO A 67 -14.15 26.96 -5.13
C PRO A 67 -15.38 27.32 -4.29
N VAL A 68 -15.21 27.31 -2.97
CA VAL A 68 -16.27 27.65 -2.00
C VAL A 68 -16.47 29.17 -2.03
N THR A 69 -17.57 29.62 -2.64
CA THR A 69 -17.99 31.02 -2.53
C THR A 69 -18.63 31.26 -1.16
N HIS A 70 -18.03 32.13 -0.34
CA HIS A 70 -18.57 32.53 0.96
C HIS A 70 -19.88 33.29 0.78
N GLN A 71 -21.00 32.64 1.06
CA GLN A 71 -22.28 33.32 1.18
C GLN A 71 -22.49 33.66 2.67
N PRO A 72 -22.78 34.94 3.01
CA PRO A 72 -22.98 35.33 4.39
C PRO A 72 -24.20 34.61 4.98
N VAL A 73 -24.03 33.94 6.12
CA VAL A 73 -25.10 33.18 6.79
C VAL A 73 -25.94 34.14 7.63
N ALA A 74 -27.26 34.07 7.48
CA ALA A 74 -28.18 34.85 8.30
C ALA A 74 -28.17 34.35 9.76
N VAL A 75 -28.33 35.26 10.73
CA VAL A 75 -28.26 34.91 12.16
C VAL A 75 -29.31 33.87 12.57
N ASP A 76 -30.50 33.89 11.97
CA ASP A 76 -31.57 32.92 12.23
C ASP A 76 -31.23 31.51 11.72
N ASP A 77 -30.63 31.40 10.53
CA ASP A 77 -30.12 30.12 10.00
C ASP A 77 -29.02 29.55 10.89
N PHE A 78 -28.14 30.41 11.39
CA PHE A 78 -27.11 30.03 12.34
C PHE A 78 -27.68 29.52 13.65
N LEU A 79 -28.66 30.21 14.25
CA LEU A 79 -29.29 29.78 15.50
C LEU A 79 -29.97 28.41 15.34
N ARG A 80 -30.66 28.18 14.22
CA ARG A 80 -31.23 26.85 13.92
C ARG A 80 -30.16 25.78 13.81
N SER A 81 -29.09 26.07 13.08
CA SER A 81 -27.96 25.15 12.90
C SER A 81 -27.26 24.86 14.23
N PHE A 82 -27.04 25.87 15.07
CA PHE A 82 -26.42 25.75 16.39
C PHE A 82 -27.27 24.91 17.34
N LEU A 83 -28.56 25.22 17.45
CA LEU A 83 -29.46 24.46 18.33
C LEU A 83 -29.60 23.00 17.87
N SER A 84 -29.57 22.76 16.56
CA SER A 84 -29.51 21.40 16.02
C SER A 84 -28.18 20.70 16.33
N GLU A 85 -27.04 21.39 16.20
CA GLU A 85 -25.71 20.82 16.48
C GLU A 85 -25.48 20.52 17.96
N MET A 86 -26.13 21.28 18.84
CA MET A 86 -26.07 21.10 20.29
C MET A 86 -27.16 20.15 20.83
N ASP A 87 -27.91 19.46 19.96
CA ASP A 87 -29.02 18.57 20.31
C ASP A 87 -30.13 19.23 21.17
N MET A 88 -30.30 20.54 21.05
CA MET A 88 -31.32 21.32 21.77
C MET A 88 -32.65 21.37 21.01
N THR A 89 -33.23 20.20 20.76
CA THR A 89 -34.40 20.02 19.86
C THR A 89 -35.67 20.72 20.33
N GLU A 90 -36.02 20.66 21.62
CA GLU A 90 -37.18 21.37 22.17
C GLU A 90 -37.05 22.89 22.06
N THR A 91 -35.85 23.41 22.33
CA THR A 91 -35.53 24.85 22.16
C THR A 91 -35.59 25.26 20.70
N LEU A 92 -35.13 24.39 19.79
CA LEU A 92 -35.21 24.61 18.35
C LEU A 92 -36.67 24.69 17.87
N GLU A 93 -37.54 23.79 18.32
CA GLU A 93 -38.96 23.80 17.95
C GLU A 93 -39.68 25.05 18.47
N CYS A 94 -39.42 25.43 19.72
CA CYS A 94 -39.96 26.65 20.31
C CYS A 94 -39.51 27.89 19.52
N PHE A 95 -38.21 28.01 19.27
CA PHE A 95 -37.63 29.09 18.47
C PHE A 95 -38.24 29.17 17.07
N GLN A 96 -38.37 28.05 16.36
CA GLN A 96 -38.95 28.03 15.02
C GLN A 96 -40.41 28.47 15.02
N THR A 97 -41.18 28.05 16.03
CA THR A 97 -42.60 28.40 16.18
C THR A 97 -42.75 29.90 16.43
N GLU A 98 -42.05 30.43 17.43
CA GLU A 98 -42.08 31.85 17.77
C GLU A 98 -41.57 32.73 16.62
N TRP A 99 -40.48 32.34 15.97
CA TRP A 99 -39.90 33.06 14.84
C TRP A 99 -40.88 33.16 13.67
N THR A 100 -41.56 32.06 13.35
CA THR A 100 -42.57 32.02 12.27
C THR A 100 -43.77 32.88 12.61
N GLU A 101 -44.26 32.82 13.85
CA GLU A 101 -45.37 33.65 14.32
C GLU A 101 -45.03 35.15 14.27
N MET A 102 -43.83 35.52 14.71
CA MET A 102 -43.36 36.90 14.70
C MET A 102 -43.13 37.43 13.28
N ALA A 103 -42.63 36.58 12.38
CA ALA A 103 -42.48 36.89 10.96
C ALA A 103 -43.85 37.13 10.29
N GLN A 104 -44.83 36.26 10.55
CA GLN A 104 -46.19 36.40 9.99
C GLN A 104 -46.90 37.67 10.48
N LYS A 105 -46.67 38.07 11.73
CA LYS A 105 -47.23 39.30 12.30
C LYS A 105 -46.47 40.57 11.85
N GLY A 106 -45.37 40.43 11.11
CA GLY A 106 -44.53 41.55 10.68
C GLY A 106 -43.78 42.23 11.84
N LEU A 107 -43.65 41.57 12.99
CA LEU A 107 -42.92 42.10 14.15
C LEU A 107 -41.40 41.95 13.99
N VAL A 108 -40.97 41.04 13.11
CA VAL A 108 -39.57 40.83 12.75
C VAL A 108 -39.38 41.26 11.31
N ASP A 109 -38.48 42.22 11.11
CA ASP A 109 -38.00 42.60 9.79
C ASP A 109 -36.92 41.59 9.37
N ILE A 110 -37.32 40.63 8.52
CA ILE A 110 -36.48 39.55 8.00
C ILE A 110 -35.29 40.13 7.22
N GLU A 111 -35.44 41.30 6.59
CA GLU A 111 -34.38 41.97 5.82
C GLU A 111 -33.36 42.69 6.74
N ARG A 112 -33.72 42.95 8.00
CA ARG A 112 -32.83 43.53 9.02
C ARG A 112 -32.16 42.49 9.91
N VAL A 113 -32.48 41.21 9.76
CA VAL A 113 -31.78 40.15 10.48
C VAL A 113 -30.30 40.21 10.08
N GLY A 114 -29.44 40.43 11.07
CA GLY A 114 -28.01 40.58 10.85
C GLY A 114 -27.40 39.32 10.23
N VAL A 115 -26.21 39.49 9.68
CA VAL A 115 -25.35 38.41 9.20
C VAL A 115 -24.45 37.96 10.34
N VAL A 116 -24.15 36.66 10.40
CA VAL A 116 -23.18 36.11 11.36
C VAL A 116 -21.79 36.67 11.06
N PRO A 117 -21.03 37.13 12.07
CA PRO A 117 -19.66 37.60 11.87
C PRO A 117 -18.78 36.55 11.18
N ASP A 118 -18.00 36.98 10.18
CA ASP A 118 -17.16 36.11 9.35
C ASP A 118 -16.21 35.23 10.17
N VAL A 119 -15.72 35.72 11.31
CA VAL A 119 -14.83 34.99 12.21
C VAL A 119 -15.45 33.68 12.72
N TYR A 120 -16.75 33.66 12.99
CA TYR A 120 -17.43 32.46 13.47
C TYR A 120 -17.59 31.41 12.36
N THR A 121 -18.02 31.87 11.18
CA THR A 121 -18.13 31.03 9.98
C THR A 121 -16.77 30.41 9.63
N GLU A 122 -15.70 31.20 9.75
CA GLU A 122 -14.34 30.76 9.46
C GLU A 122 -13.84 29.76 10.51
N ASN A 123 -14.07 30.00 11.80
CA ASN A 123 -13.72 29.01 12.84
C ASN A 123 -14.43 27.68 12.63
N LYS A 124 -15.73 27.70 12.30
CA LYS A 124 -16.49 26.48 12.02
C LYS A 124 -15.96 25.74 10.78
N ARG A 125 -15.53 26.48 9.75
CA ARG A 125 -14.86 25.91 8.57
C ARG A 125 -13.55 25.23 8.96
N LEU A 126 -12.71 25.91 9.75
CA LEU A 126 -11.43 25.39 10.22
C LEU A 126 -11.60 24.16 11.12
N GLU A 127 -12.61 24.14 11.99
CA GLU A 127 -12.93 22.97 12.82
C GLU A 127 -13.31 21.76 11.97
N ASN A 128 -14.11 21.97 10.92
CA ASN A 128 -14.47 20.91 9.97
C ASN A 128 -13.25 20.41 9.18
N GLU A 129 -12.38 21.32 8.72
CA GLU A 129 -11.13 20.95 8.05
C GLU A 129 -10.20 20.16 8.97
N LEU A 130 -10.08 20.57 10.23
CA LEU A 130 -9.28 19.86 11.23
C LEU A 130 -9.84 18.46 11.49
N LYS A 131 -11.17 18.33 11.62
CA LYS A 131 -11.85 17.04 11.80
C LYS A 131 -11.64 16.10 10.60
N ASN A 132 -11.74 16.64 9.38
CA ASN A 132 -11.50 15.87 8.16
C ASN A 132 -10.04 15.45 8.05
N ALA A 133 -9.10 16.37 8.28
CA ALA A 133 -7.67 16.06 8.28
C ALA A 133 -7.29 14.99 9.32
N HIS A 134 -7.92 15.01 10.49
CA HIS A 134 -7.74 13.96 11.49
C HIS A 134 -8.26 12.60 11.03
N ARG A 135 -9.45 12.56 10.42
CA ARG A 135 -9.99 11.32 9.82
C ARG A 135 -9.05 10.78 8.74
N ASP A 136 -8.67 11.61 7.78
CA ASP A 136 -7.78 11.21 6.68
C ASP A 136 -6.44 10.67 7.20
N ARG A 137 -5.84 11.35 8.18
CA ARG A 137 -4.60 10.89 8.83
C ARG A 137 -4.78 9.50 9.45
N ASP A 138 -5.88 9.26 10.16
CA ASP A 138 -6.12 7.97 10.81
C ASP A 138 -6.37 6.86 9.79
N GLU A 139 -7.07 7.16 8.69
CA GLU A 139 -7.24 6.24 7.55
C GLU A 139 -5.90 5.90 6.89
N TYR A 140 -5.07 6.90 6.59
CA TYR A 140 -3.73 6.66 6.03
C TYR A 140 -2.84 5.87 6.96
N ARG A 141 -2.92 6.11 8.28
CA ARG A 141 -2.15 5.35 9.27
C ARG A 141 -2.53 3.87 9.24
N VAL A 142 -3.83 3.55 9.18
CA VAL A 142 -4.31 2.16 9.09
C VAL A 142 -3.85 1.52 7.78
N ALA A 143 -4.01 2.22 6.66
CA ALA A 143 -3.59 1.72 5.34
C ALA A 143 -2.07 1.46 5.28
N ALA A 144 -1.25 2.38 5.82
CA ALA A 144 0.19 2.23 5.88
C ALA A 144 0.62 1.03 6.74
N SER A 145 -0.04 0.81 7.89
CA SER A 145 0.21 -0.37 8.74
C SER A 145 -0.08 -1.67 7.99
N ALA A 146 -1.24 -1.75 7.33
CA ALA A 146 -1.63 -2.93 6.56
C ALA A 146 -0.69 -3.20 5.36
N ALA A 147 -0.24 -2.14 4.68
CA ALA A 147 0.75 -2.24 3.62
C ALA A 147 2.10 -2.74 4.15
N GLY A 148 2.55 -2.23 5.31
CA GLY A 148 3.78 -2.69 5.98
C GLY A 148 3.73 -4.18 6.35
N GLU A 149 2.60 -4.66 6.89
CA GLU A 149 2.40 -6.08 7.19
C GLU A 149 2.43 -6.96 5.93
N THR A 150 1.81 -6.49 4.84
CA THR A 150 1.79 -7.21 3.57
C THR A 150 3.19 -7.28 2.96
N LEU A 151 3.94 -6.17 2.98
CA LEU A 151 5.31 -6.10 2.51
C LEU A 151 6.20 -7.10 3.26
N ALA A 152 6.09 -7.17 4.58
CA ALA A 152 6.86 -8.12 5.39
C ALA A 152 6.57 -9.59 5.01
N LYS A 153 5.31 -9.93 4.72
CA LYS A 153 4.93 -11.27 4.25
C LYS A 153 5.54 -11.58 2.88
N VAL A 154 5.47 -10.63 1.93
CA VAL A 154 6.03 -10.78 0.59
C VAL A 154 7.56 -10.93 0.65
N GLN A 155 8.24 -10.12 1.44
CA GLN A 155 9.70 -10.23 1.63
C GLN A 155 10.10 -11.60 2.18
N LYS A 156 9.39 -12.11 3.20
CA LYS A 156 9.64 -13.44 3.74
C LYS A 156 9.43 -14.55 2.70
N ALA A 157 8.38 -14.46 1.89
CA ALA A 157 8.12 -15.41 0.80
C ALA A 157 9.25 -15.37 -0.24
N ARG A 158 9.60 -14.17 -0.73
CA ARG A 158 10.72 -13.96 -1.66
C ARG A 158 12.02 -14.56 -1.13
N ASP A 159 12.37 -14.28 0.12
CA ASP A 159 13.62 -14.76 0.74
C ASP A 159 13.61 -16.29 0.91
N PHE A 160 12.45 -16.87 1.22
CA PHE A 160 12.26 -18.32 1.23
C PHE A 160 12.50 -18.92 -0.15
N HIS A 161 11.87 -18.40 -1.21
CA HIS A 161 12.07 -18.88 -2.58
C HIS A 161 13.54 -18.78 -3.01
N ARG A 162 14.21 -17.65 -2.71
CA ARG A 162 15.63 -17.45 -3.00
C ARG A 162 16.50 -18.50 -2.30
N LEU A 163 16.21 -18.81 -1.03
CA LEU A 163 16.94 -19.85 -0.29
C LEU A 163 16.68 -21.24 -0.86
N GLN A 164 15.43 -21.57 -1.22
CA GLN A 164 15.07 -22.85 -1.81
C GLN A 164 15.76 -23.06 -3.16
N HIS A 165 15.73 -22.06 -4.04
CA HIS A 165 16.41 -22.12 -5.32
C HIS A 165 17.91 -22.41 -5.15
N LYS A 166 18.59 -21.70 -4.23
CA LYS A 166 20.01 -21.96 -3.91
C LYS A 166 20.26 -23.41 -3.48
N ARG A 167 19.38 -23.99 -2.65
CA ARG A 167 19.50 -25.40 -2.23
C ARG A 167 19.33 -26.36 -3.40
N VAL A 168 18.30 -26.14 -4.23
CA VAL A 168 18.02 -26.98 -5.41
C VAL A 168 19.20 -26.95 -6.38
N VAL A 169 19.79 -25.77 -6.65
CA VAL A 169 20.96 -25.66 -7.51
C VAL A 169 22.17 -26.43 -6.95
N GLN A 170 22.40 -26.34 -5.63
CA GLN A 170 23.47 -27.11 -4.98
C GLN A 170 23.24 -28.63 -5.10
N GLU A 171 22.02 -29.11 -4.85
CA GLU A 171 21.68 -30.52 -4.99
C GLU A 171 21.79 -31.01 -6.44
N LYS A 172 21.31 -30.20 -7.40
CA LYS A 172 21.46 -30.47 -8.83
C LYS A 172 22.93 -30.66 -9.20
N ASN A 173 23.79 -29.73 -8.79
CA ASN A 173 25.21 -29.78 -9.10
C ASN A 173 25.89 -31.00 -8.45
N ARG A 174 25.49 -31.39 -7.22
CA ARG A 174 25.96 -32.62 -6.58
C ARG A 174 25.58 -33.86 -7.39
N LEU A 175 24.32 -33.97 -7.81
CA LEU A 175 23.83 -35.11 -8.60
C LEU A 175 24.50 -35.20 -9.96
N ILE A 176 24.71 -34.07 -10.64
CA ILE A 176 25.46 -34.01 -11.90
C ILE A 176 26.86 -34.61 -11.72
N GLU A 177 27.56 -34.27 -10.64
CA GLU A 177 28.89 -34.79 -10.36
C GLU A 177 28.88 -36.30 -10.05
N GLU A 178 27.89 -36.78 -9.31
CA GLU A 178 27.70 -38.21 -9.06
C GLU A 178 27.42 -39.00 -10.35
N ILE A 179 26.58 -38.47 -11.25
CA ILE A 179 26.31 -39.07 -12.56
C ILE A 179 27.58 -39.12 -13.40
N ARG A 180 28.40 -38.06 -13.42
CA ARG A 180 29.69 -38.04 -14.14
C ARG A 180 30.63 -39.13 -13.62
N LYS A 181 30.75 -39.28 -12.31
CA LYS A 181 31.57 -40.34 -11.69
C LYS A 181 31.08 -41.74 -12.05
N LEU A 182 29.77 -41.96 -12.01
CA LEU A 182 29.16 -43.24 -12.39
C LEU A 182 29.40 -43.56 -13.87
N LYS A 183 29.26 -42.59 -14.78
CA LYS A 183 29.58 -42.77 -16.20
C LYS A 183 31.02 -43.23 -16.40
N VAL A 184 31.98 -42.55 -15.77
CA VAL A 184 33.40 -42.94 -15.83
C VAL A 184 33.63 -44.35 -15.30
N GLN A 185 32.95 -44.75 -14.22
CA GLN A 185 33.03 -46.11 -13.69
C GLN A 185 32.46 -47.13 -14.67
N CYS A 186 31.28 -46.88 -15.26
CA CYS A 186 30.68 -47.74 -16.28
C CYS A 186 31.61 -47.92 -17.50
N ASP A 187 32.17 -46.83 -18.00
CA ASP A 187 33.11 -46.84 -19.13
C ASP A 187 34.37 -47.67 -18.80
N ASN A 188 34.84 -47.62 -17.55
CA ASN A 188 35.98 -48.44 -17.10
C ASN A 188 35.67 -49.94 -17.00
N TYR A 189 34.43 -50.31 -16.66
CA TYR A 189 34.01 -51.72 -16.59
C TYR A 189 33.66 -52.29 -17.97
N GLU A 190 33.32 -51.47 -18.95
CA GLU A 190 32.91 -51.91 -20.29
C GLU A 190 33.95 -52.80 -21.01
N PRO A 191 35.27 -52.51 -20.98
CA PRO A 191 36.30 -53.40 -21.54
C PRO A 191 36.41 -54.74 -20.82
N ALA A 192 36.13 -54.80 -19.51
CA ALA A 192 36.16 -56.06 -18.76
C ALA A 192 34.98 -56.95 -19.14
N VAL A 193 33.79 -56.37 -19.28
CA VAL A 193 32.58 -57.07 -19.71
C VAL A 193 32.70 -57.56 -21.16
N LYS A 194 33.23 -56.74 -22.07
CA LYS A 194 33.49 -57.14 -23.47
C LYS A 194 34.38 -58.38 -23.56
N ARG A 195 35.50 -58.40 -22.81
CA ARG A 195 36.41 -59.56 -22.76
C ARG A 195 35.74 -60.82 -22.23
N MET A 196 34.91 -60.71 -21.19
CA MET A 196 34.14 -61.87 -20.69
C MET A 196 33.15 -62.40 -21.74
N ASN A 197 32.45 -61.51 -22.45
CA ASN A 197 31.52 -61.89 -23.52
C ASN A 197 32.20 -62.48 -24.75
N GLU A 198 33.43 -62.08 -25.07
CA GLU A 198 34.22 -62.67 -26.14
C GLU A 198 34.68 -64.09 -25.77
N ASN A 199 35.10 -64.29 -24.51
CA ASN A 199 35.53 -65.60 -24.02
C ASN A 199 34.38 -66.61 -23.93
N THR A 200 33.16 -66.18 -23.63
CA THR A 200 31.98 -67.08 -23.63
C THR A 200 31.48 -67.44 -25.02
N LYS A 201 31.92 -66.75 -26.08
CA LYS A 201 31.61 -67.07 -27.48
C LYS A 201 32.61 -68.01 -28.15
N GLN A 202 33.75 -68.29 -27.50
CA GLN A 202 34.78 -69.20 -28.01
C GLN A 202 34.60 -70.65 -27.52
N PHE A 203 33.57 -70.91 -26.72
CA PHE A 203 33.08 -72.24 -26.34
C PHE A 203 31.70 -72.47 -26.97
#